data_AF-A0AAD7E1W2-F1
#
_entry.id   AF-A0AAD7E1W2-F1
#
_cell.length_a   1.000
_cell.length_b   1.000
_cell.length_c   1.000
_cell.angle_alpha   90.00
_cell.angle_beta   90.00
_cell.angle_gamma   90.00
#
_symmetry.space_group_name_H-M   'P 1'
#
loop_
_entity.id
_entity.type
_entity.pdbx_description
1 polymer ?
#
loop_
_entity_poly.entity_id
_entity_poly.type
_entity_poly.pdbx_seq_one_letter_code
_entity_poly.pdbx_strand_id
1 'polypeptide(L)'
;MSFRGGSRRWNYFHSALELAIQQSAHKWTFEDFTECFPQYVEEDKEGAMQMFHQVAGYIESESKKKMDKLFSVYNLQVEIDSLDRLVSEAKARKASGIIGPDVWTENIRPHSAVCGRTVPILQSQVERLRDSLAKMESENQSLISELETNVNESNKLTNRASGILDKLDETYDAWESVPMEELHTWTAQVAEGMRPTLRS
;
A
#
# COMPACT_ATOMS: atom_id res chain seq x y z
N MET A 1 -13.40 0.11 -35.58
CA MET A 1 -13.41 -1.03 -34.65
C MET A 1 -13.18 -0.48 -33.24
N SER A 2 -14.25 -0.16 -32.51
CA SER A 2 -14.12 0.34 -31.13
C SER A 2 -13.93 -0.85 -30.19
N PHE A 3 -12.74 -0.94 -29.59
CA PHE A 3 -12.45 -1.90 -28.53
C PHE A 3 -13.29 -1.54 -27.29
N ARG A 4 -14.34 -2.31 -27.01
CA ARG A 4 -15.13 -2.20 -25.79
C ARG A 4 -14.32 -2.77 -24.62
N GLY A 5 -13.55 -1.92 -23.95
CA GLY A 5 -13.14 -2.04 -22.53
C GLY A 5 -12.38 -3.28 -22.02
N GLY A 6 -12.23 -4.37 -22.77
CA GLY A 6 -11.59 -5.62 -22.33
C GLY A 6 -10.25 -5.92 -23.00
N SER A 7 -9.55 -6.95 -22.53
CA SER A 7 -8.26 -7.39 -23.06
C SER A 7 -8.33 -7.79 -24.54
N ARG A 8 -7.17 -7.86 -25.21
CA ARG A 8 -7.09 -8.32 -26.60
C ARG A 8 -7.70 -9.73 -26.75
N ARG A 9 -7.46 -10.60 -25.79
CA ARG A 9 -7.99 -11.96 -25.75
C ARG A 9 -9.52 -11.99 -25.61
N TRP A 10 -10.08 -11.16 -24.73
CA TRP A 10 -11.53 -11.01 -24.60
C TRP A 10 -12.18 -10.58 -25.91
N ASN A 11 -11.62 -9.57 -26.57
CA ASN A 11 -12.17 -9.07 -27.83
C ASN A 11 -12.18 -10.15 -28.93
N TYR A 12 -11.12 -10.95 -29.06
CA TYR A 12 -11.12 -12.07 -30.01
C TYR A 12 -12.12 -13.15 -29.64
N PHE A 13 -12.19 -13.53 -28.36
CA PHE A 13 -13.14 -14.53 -27.88
C PHE A 13 -14.59 -14.11 -28.14
N HIS A 14 -14.93 -12.88 -27.77
CA HIS A 14 -16.25 -12.30 -27.97
C HIS A 14 -16.61 -12.21 -29.45
N SER A 15 -15.69 -11.66 -30.28
CA SER A 15 -15.93 -11.49 -31.72
C SER A 15 -16.11 -12.83 -32.44
N ALA A 16 -15.31 -13.84 -32.08
CA ALA A 16 -15.43 -15.17 -32.67
C ALA A 16 -16.76 -15.84 -32.30
N LEU A 17 -17.22 -15.65 -31.08
CA LEU A 17 -18.51 -16.16 -30.63
C LEU A 17 -19.69 -15.42 -31.27
N GLU A 18 -19.65 -14.10 -31.36
CA GLU A 18 -20.66 -13.33 -32.10
C GLU A 18 -20.77 -13.78 -33.55
N LEU A 19 -19.63 -13.99 -34.21
CA LEU A 19 -19.58 -14.50 -35.58
C LEU A 19 -20.19 -15.91 -35.67
N ALA A 20 -19.88 -16.80 -34.72
CA ALA A 20 -20.45 -18.15 -34.70
C ALA A 20 -21.97 -18.13 -34.52
N ILE A 21 -22.50 -17.25 -33.66
CA ILE A 21 -23.96 -17.08 -33.50
C ILE A 21 -24.57 -16.61 -34.82
N GLN A 22 -24.00 -15.58 -35.44
CA GLN A 22 -24.49 -15.05 -36.71
C GLN A 22 -24.49 -16.12 -37.80
N GLN A 23 -23.40 -16.88 -37.93
CA GLN A 23 -23.29 -17.97 -38.89
C GLN A 23 -24.28 -19.10 -38.58
N SER A 24 -24.51 -19.43 -37.31
CA SER A 24 -25.45 -20.50 -36.93
C SER A 24 -26.91 -20.12 -37.20
N ALA A 25 -27.29 -18.87 -36.93
CA ALA A 25 -28.64 -18.37 -37.14
C ALA A 25 -28.98 -18.25 -38.64
N HIS A 26 -27.98 -17.98 -39.49
CA HIS A 26 -28.13 -17.77 -40.94
C HIS A 26 -27.55 -18.91 -41.78
N LYS A 27 -27.27 -20.08 -41.18
CA LYS A 27 -26.71 -21.23 -41.90
C LYS A 27 -27.67 -21.79 -42.95
N TRP A 28 -28.96 -21.65 -42.69
CA TRP A 28 -30.05 -22.08 -43.54
C TRP A 28 -30.59 -20.86 -44.29
N THR A 29 -30.87 -21.07 -45.56
CA THR A 29 -31.33 -20.05 -46.50
C THR A 29 -32.84 -20.08 -46.63
N PHE A 30 -33.40 -19.05 -47.28
CA PHE A 30 -34.82 -19.06 -47.62
C PHE A 30 -35.17 -20.17 -48.63
N GLU A 31 -34.19 -20.63 -49.43
CA GLU A 31 -34.36 -21.78 -50.33
C GLU A 31 -34.58 -23.06 -49.52
N ASP A 32 -33.75 -23.31 -48.50
CA ASP A 32 -33.92 -24.45 -47.58
C ASP A 32 -35.29 -24.41 -46.87
N PHE A 33 -35.75 -23.21 -46.51
CA PHE A 33 -37.07 -23.02 -45.91
C PHE A 33 -38.21 -23.33 -46.90
N THR A 34 -38.05 -22.95 -48.17
CA THR A 34 -39.03 -23.20 -49.23
C THR A 34 -39.13 -24.68 -49.57
N GLU A 35 -38.01 -25.41 -49.56
CA GLU A 35 -38.01 -26.86 -49.74
C GLU A 35 -38.77 -27.59 -48.62
N CYS A 36 -38.69 -27.08 -47.39
CA CYS A 36 -39.38 -27.68 -46.23
C CYS A 36 -40.87 -27.29 -46.15
N PHE A 37 -41.25 -26.11 -46.64
CA PHE A 37 -42.61 -25.56 -46.55
C PHE A 37 -43.14 -25.03 -47.90
N PRO A 38 -43.16 -25.84 -48.97
CA PRO A 38 -43.45 -25.36 -50.32
C PRO A 38 -44.88 -24.81 -50.45
N GLN A 39 -45.88 -25.50 -49.89
CA GLN A 39 -47.28 -25.08 -49.94
C GLN A 39 -47.51 -23.72 -49.27
N TYR A 40 -46.85 -23.47 -48.14
CA TYR A 40 -46.99 -22.21 -47.42
C TYR A 40 -46.37 -21.03 -48.17
N VAL A 41 -45.22 -21.26 -48.83
CA VAL A 41 -44.55 -20.23 -49.65
C VAL A 41 -45.33 -19.92 -50.93
N GLU A 42 -46.01 -20.91 -51.51
CA GLU A 42 -46.88 -20.72 -52.67
C GLU A 42 -48.14 -19.90 -52.32
N GLU A 43 -48.70 -20.07 -51.12
CA GLU A 43 -49.87 -19.33 -50.65
C GLU A 43 -49.54 -17.89 -50.23
N ASP A 44 -48.48 -17.68 -49.44
CA ASP A 44 -48.06 -16.36 -48.95
C ASP A 44 -46.54 -16.25 -48.83
N LYS A 45 -45.91 -15.87 -49.93
CA LYS A 45 -44.46 -15.68 -50.01
C LYS A 45 -43.95 -14.56 -49.11
N GLU A 46 -44.70 -13.47 -48.94
CA GLU A 46 -44.29 -12.34 -48.10
C GLU A 46 -44.33 -12.72 -46.63
N GLY A 47 -45.40 -13.39 -46.18
CA GLY A 47 -45.52 -13.91 -44.82
C GLY A 47 -44.46 -14.96 -44.49
N ALA A 48 -44.20 -15.89 -45.42
CA ALA A 48 -43.15 -16.89 -45.27
C ALA A 48 -41.75 -16.27 -45.13
N MET A 49 -41.44 -15.24 -45.93
CA MET A 49 -40.16 -14.52 -45.85
C MET A 49 -40.03 -13.73 -44.54
N GLN A 50 -41.11 -13.08 -44.09
CA GLN A 50 -41.13 -12.40 -42.79
C GLN A 50 -40.92 -13.39 -41.63
N MET A 51 -41.59 -14.55 -41.67
CA MET A 51 -41.44 -15.59 -40.66
C MET A 51 -40.01 -16.14 -40.63
N PHE A 52 -39.40 -16.40 -41.79
CA PHE A 52 -37.99 -16.82 -41.88
C PHE A 52 -37.04 -15.83 -41.19
N HIS A 53 -37.14 -14.54 -41.53
CA HIS A 53 -36.32 -13.50 -40.90
C HIS A 53 -36.59 -13.35 -39.41
N GLN A 54 -37.86 -13.50 -38.98
CA GLN A 54 -38.24 -13.45 -37.58
C GLN A 54 -37.62 -14.60 -36.79
N VAL A 55 -37.64 -15.83 -37.31
CA VAL A 55 -37.04 -17.00 -36.66
C VAL A 55 -35.52 -16.85 -36.58
N ALA A 56 -34.86 -16.45 -37.68
CA ALA A 56 -33.41 -16.22 -37.69
C ALA A 56 -33.01 -15.13 -36.68
N GLY A 57 -33.71 -13.99 -36.67
CA GLY A 57 -33.47 -12.90 -35.72
C GLY A 57 -33.78 -13.29 -34.27
N TYR A 58 -34.81 -14.11 -34.03
CA TYR A 58 -35.12 -14.64 -32.71
C TYR A 58 -33.99 -15.56 -32.20
N ILE A 59 -33.51 -16.49 -33.02
CA ILE A 59 -32.40 -17.39 -32.67
C ILE A 59 -31.14 -16.58 -32.33
N GLU A 60 -30.79 -15.59 -33.15
CA GLU A 60 -29.63 -14.73 -32.89
C GLU A 60 -29.78 -13.95 -31.58
N SER A 61 -30.92 -13.29 -31.38
CA SER A 61 -31.15 -12.45 -30.20
C SER A 61 -31.22 -13.24 -28.89
N GLU A 62 -31.91 -14.38 -28.88
CA GLU A 62 -31.98 -15.24 -27.69
C GLU A 62 -30.63 -15.89 -27.38
N SER A 63 -29.87 -16.30 -28.40
CA SER A 63 -28.52 -16.84 -28.21
C SER A 63 -27.59 -15.80 -27.59
N LYS A 64 -27.62 -14.56 -28.10
CA LYS A 64 -26.85 -13.44 -27.52
C LYS A 64 -27.23 -13.17 -26.07
N LYS A 65 -28.53 -13.04 -25.76
CA LYS A 65 -29.01 -12.83 -24.38
C LYS A 65 -28.55 -13.93 -23.42
N LYS A 66 -28.64 -15.20 -23.83
CA LYS A 66 -28.19 -16.34 -23.01
C LYS A 66 -26.69 -16.29 -22.78
N MET A 67 -25.91 -15.89 -23.77
CA MET A 67 -24.46 -15.75 -23.63
C MET A 67 -24.07 -14.58 -22.75
N ASP A 68 -24.72 -13.43 -22.86
CA ASP A 68 -24.50 -12.29 -21.95
C ASP A 68 -24.81 -12.67 -20.49
N LYS A 69 -25.84 -13.50 -20.28
CA LYS A 69 -26.14 -14.07 -18.96
C LYS A 69 -25.02 -14.99 -18.49
N LEU A 70 -24.45 -15.83 -19.34
CA LEU A 70 -23.31 -16.68 -18.96
C LEU A 70 -22.06 -15.85 -18.67
N PHE A 71 -21.79 -14.82 -19.48
CA PHE A 71 -20.64 -13.92 -19.27
C PHE A 71 -20.72 -13.21 -17.93
N SER A 72 -21.91 -12.76 -17.54
CA SER A 72 -22.12 -12.14 -16.23
C SER A 72 -22.03 -13.14 -15.07
N VAL A 73 -22.67 -14.32 -15.18
CA VAL A 73 -22.64 -15.35 -14.12
C VAL A 73 -21.22 -15.81 -13.81
N TYR A 74 -20.40 -16.02 -14.84
CA TYR A 74 -19.03 -16.50 -14.67
C TYR A 74 -17.98 -15.40 -14.61
N ASN A 75 -18.39 -14.12 -14.65
CA ASN A 75 -17.51 -12.97 -14.69
C ASN A 75 -16.41 -13.11 -15.78
N LEU A 76 -16.81 -13.64 -16.94
CA LEU A 76 -15.88 -14.24 -17.89
C LEU A 76 -14.90 -13.24 -18.48
N GLN A 77 -15.33 -11.98 -18.65
CA GLN A 77 -14.46 -10.91 -19.12
C GLN A 77 -13.28 -10.69 -18.16
N VAL A 78 -13.53 -10.59 -16.85
CA VAL A 78 -12.48 -10.35 -15.85
C VAL A 78 -11.51 -11.52 -15.78
N GLU A 79 -12.02 -12.76 -15.85
CA GLU A 79 -11.17 -13.96 -15.82
C GLU A 79 -10.31 -14.10 -17.09
N ILE A 80 -10.87 -13.81 -18.27
CA ILE A 80 -10.11 -13.81 -19.53
C ILE A 80 -9.07 -12.69 -19.55
N ASP A 81 -9.41 -11.51 -19.02
CA ASP A 81 -8.49 -10.38 -18.90
C ASP A 81 -7.36 -10.69 -17.91
N SER A 82 -7.68 -11.33 -16.77
CA SER A 82 -6.71 -11.82 -15.80
C SER A 82 -5.75 -12.84 -16.44
N LEU A 83 -6.28 -13.77 -17.24
CA LEU A 83 -5.46 -14.73 -17.99
C LEU A 83 -4.55 -14.03 -19.00
N ASP A 84 -5.04 -13.02 -19.73
CA ASP A 84 -4.21 -12.28 -20.69
C ASP A 84 -3.05 -11.53 -20.01
N ARG A 85 -3.33 -10.96 -18.83
CA ARG A 85 -2.31 -10.36 -17.97
C ARG A 85 -1.27 -11.39 -17.51
N LEU A 86 -1.71 -12.53 -16.97
CA LEU A 86 -0.82 -13.60 -16.52
C LEU A 86 0.08 -14.13 -17.64
N VAL A 87 -0.47 -14.32 -18.84
CA VAL A 87 0.30 -14.76 -20.01
C VAL A 87 1.32 -13.69 -20.44
N SER A 88 0.96 -12.41 -20.37
CA SER A 88 1.85 -11.30 -20.70
C SER A 88 3.00 -11.20 -19.70
N GLU A 89 2.71 -11.30 -18.40
CA GLU A 89 3.71 -11.35 -17.32
C GLU A 89 4.64 -12.57 -17.49
N ALA A 90 4.10 -13.75 -17.77
CA ALA A 90 4.88 -14.96 -17.99
C ALA A 90 5.82 -14.85 -19.22
N LYS A 91 5.34 -14.24 -20.32
CA LYS A 91 6.17 -13.96 -21.49
C LYS A 91 7.30 -12.98 -21.17
N ALA A 92 7.01 -11.93 -20.41
CA ALA A 92 8.02 -10.97 -19.98
C ALA A 92 9.09 -11.63 -19.08
N ARG A 93 8.67 -12.45 -18.11
CA ARG A 93 9.59 -13.24 -17.27
C ARG A 93 10.47 -14.16 -18.09
N LYS A 94 9.88 -14.90 -19.04
CA LYS A 94 10.63 -15.77 -19.96
C LYS A 94 11.66 -14.98 -20.79
N ALA A 95 11.29 -13.81 -21.30
CA ALA A 95 12.21 -12.95 -22.05
C ALA A 95 13.37 -12.42 -21.20
N SER A 96 13.13 -12.15 -19.91
CA SER A 96 14.17 -11.73 -18.96
C SER A 96 15.08 -12.87 -18.47
N GLY A 97 14.79 -14.13 -18.81
CA GLY A 97 15.56 -15.30 -18.36
C GLY A 97 15.36 -15.67 -16.89
N ILE A 98 14.44 -15.02 -16.18
CA ILE A 98 14.16 -15.28 -14.77
C ILE A 98 13.25 -16.52 -14.66
N ILE A 99 13.81 -17.64 -14.20
CA ILE A 99 13.05 -18.84 -13.85
C ILE A 99 12.78 -18.78 -12.35
N GLY A 100 11.55 -18.41 -11.99
CA GLY A 100 11.11 -18.43 -10.60
C GLY A 100 10.79 -19.84 -10.09
N PRO A 101 10.76 -20.07 -8.77
CA PRO A 101 10.35 -21.35 -8.17
C PRO A 101 8.84 -21.66 -8.34
N ASP A 102 8.07 -20.69 -8.85
CA ASP A 102 6.62 -20.76 -9.12
C ASP A 102 6.30 -21.28 -10.55
N VAL A 103 7.26 -21.91 -11.22
CA VAL A 103 7.02 -22.48 -12.55
C VAL A 103 6.30 -23.82 -12.42
N TRP A 104 5.17 -23.94 -13.11
CA TRP A 104 4.42 -25.19 -13.16
C TRP A 104 5.25 -26.32 -13.78
N THR A 105 5.26 -27.49 -13.14
CA THR A 105 5.87 -28.71 -13.67
C THR A 105 4.88 -29.88 -13.57
N GLU A 106 5.01 -30.85 -14.46
CA GLU A 106 4.05 -31.96 -14.60
C GLU A 106 3.95 -32.84 -13.33
N ASN A 107 5.02 -32.89 -12.52
CA ASN A 107 5.09 -33.62 -11.25
C ASN A 107 5.31 -32.68 -10.05
N ILE A 108 4.47 -31.65 -9.92
CA ILE A 108 4.51 -30.78 -8.73
C ILE A 108 4.13 -31.56 -7.49
N ARG A 109 5.06 -31.61 -6.52
CA ARG A 109 4.74 -32.07 -5.16
C ARG A 109 3.89 -30.99 -4.46
N PRO A 110 2.88 -31.36 -3.66
CA PRO A 110 2.06 -30.39 -2.94
C PRO A 110 2.87 -29.39 -2.11
N HIS A 111 3.95 -29.87 -1.47
CA HIS A 111 4.89 -29.01 -0.75
C HIS A 111 5.51 -27.93 -1.64
N SER A 112 5.97 -28.29 -2.85
CA SER A 112 6.55 -27.35 -3.80
C SER A 112 5.54 -26.30 -4.28
N ALA A 113 4.28 -26.69 -4.51
CA ALA A 113 3.21 -25.76 -4.85
C ALA A 113 2.97 -24.73 -3.73
N VAL A 114 2.89 -25.21 -2.48
CA VAL A 114 2.71 -24.35 -1.32
C VAL A 114 3.91 -23.41 -1.17
N CYS A 115 5.14 -23.92 -1.29
CA CYS A 115 6.34 -23.09 -1.24
C CYS A 115 6.38 -22.02 -2.34
N GLY A 116 5.97 -22.33 -3.57
CA GLY A 116 5.89 -21.36 -4.67
C GLY A 116 5.04 -20.13 -4.32
N ARG A 117 3.94 -20.36 -3.59
CA ARG A 117 3.05 -19.28 -3.12
C ARG A 117 3.53 -18.62 -1.81
N THR A 118 3.99 -19.40 -0.85
CA THR A 118 4.27 -18.92 0.50
C THR A 118 5.62 -18.22 0.60
N VAL A 119 6.63 -18.67 -0.14
CA VAL A 119 7.99 -18.09 -0.07
C VAL A 119 8.02 -16.61 -0.47
N PRO A 120 7.40 -16.15 -1.57
CA PRO A 120 7.37 -14.73 -1.92
C PRO A 120 6.71 -13.86 -0.84
N ILE A 121 5.63 -14.37 -0.23
CA ILE A 121 4.96 -13.68 0.88
C ILE A 121 5.91 -13.55 2.07
N LEU A 122 6.54 -14.65 2.48
CA LEU A 122 7.50 -14.64 3.59
C LEU A 122 8.69 -13.71 3.30
N GLN A 123 9.22 -13.69 2.08
CA GLN A 123 10.29 -12.76 1.68
C GLN A 123 9.86 -11.30 1.83
N SER A 124 8.65 -10.94 1.38
CA SER A 124 8.11 -9.58 1.58
C SER A 124 7.95 -9.20 3.06
N GLN A 125 7.59 -10.17 3.91
CA GLN A 125 7.45 -9.93 5.35
C GLN A 125 8.81 -9.76 6.03
N VAL A 126 9.81 -10.55 5.63
CA VAL A 126 11.19 -10.41 6.12
C VAL A 126 11.74 -9.03 5.76
N GLU A 127 11.53 -8.58 4.53
CA GLU A 127 11.98 -7.26 4.10
C GLU A 127 11.32 -6.15 4.93
N ARG A 128 9.99 -6.19 5.08
CA ARG A 128 9.26 -5.24 5.92
C ARG A 128 9.75 -5.22 7.37
N LEU A 129 10.04 -6.38 7.94
CA LEU A 129 10.54 -6.48 9.32
C LEU A 129 11.95 -5.92 9.45
N ARG A 130 12.82 -6.13 8.45
CA ARG A 130 14.16 -5.54 8.41
C ARG A 130 14.10 -4.02 8.32
N ASP A 131 13.24 -3.47 7.49
CA ASP A 131 13.04 -2.02 7.39
C ASP A 131 12.57 -1.44 8.72
N SER A 132 11.62 -2.11 9.38
CA SER A 132 11.13 -1.69 10.69
C SER A 132 12.21 -1.77 11.77
N LEU A 133 13.06 -2.79 11.74
CA LEU A 133 14.17 -2.94 12.68
C LEU A 133 15.20 -1.83 12.47
N ALA A 134 15.61 -1.59 11.23
CA ALA A 134 16.57 -0.53 10.89
C ALA A 134 16.07 0.85 11.33
N LYS A 135 14.77 1.12 11.15
CA LYS A 135 14.15 2.35 11.65
C LYS A 135 14.23 2.46 13.18
N MET A 136 13.86 1.40 13.91
CA MET A 136 13.92 1.40 15.37
C MET A 136 15.35 1.53 15.90
N GLU A 137 16.32 0.87 15.26
CA GLU A 137 17.74 0.98 15.61
C GLU A 137 18.25 2.41 15.40
N SER A 138 17.89 3.05 14.30
CA SER A 138 18.24 4.45 14.02
C SER A 138 17.60 5.41 15.02
N GLU A 139 16.33 5.21 15.38
CA GLU A 139 15.64 6.02 16.40
C GLU A 139 16.29 5.84 17.78
N ASN A 140 16.62 4.60 18.15
CA ASN A 140 17.27 4.31 19.43
C ASN A 140 18.67 4.93 19.50
N GLN A 141 19.46 4.86 18.43
CA GLN A 141 20.76 5.54 18.36
C GLN A 141 20.63 7.05 18.54
N SER A 142 19.62 7.67 17.91
CA SER A 142 19.32 9.10 18.10
C SER A 142 18.99 9.41 19.56
N LEU A 143 18.09 8.64 20.18
CA LEU A 143 17.68 8.84 21.57
C LEU A 143 18.82 8.64 22.56
N ILE A 144 19.70 7.65 22.34
CA ILE A 144 20.89 7.44 23.16
C ILE A 144 21.81 8.66 23.07
N SER A 145 22.05 9.18 21.87
CA SER A 145 22.88 10.38 21.70
C SER A 145 22.29 11.60 22.41
N GLU A 146 20.97 11.77 22.37
CA GLU A 146 20.27 12.85 23.07
C GLU A 146 20.38 12.68 24.60
N LEU A 147 20.20 11.46 25.12
CA LEU A 147 20.38 11.16 26.54
C LEU A 147 21.80 11.46 27.02
N GLU A 148 22.83 11.07 26.25
CA GLU A 148 24.21 11.37 26.58
C GLU A 148 24.48 12.88 26.64
N THR A 149 23.92 13.65 25.70
CA THR A 149 24.02 15.12 25.74
C THR A 149 23.33 15.70 26.98
N ASN A 150 22.12 15.25 27.30
CA ASN A 150 21.36 15.71 28.46
C ASN A 150 22.05 15.37 29.78
N VAL A 151 22.62 14.16 29.90
CA VAL A 151 23.39 13.75 31.09
C VAL A 151 24.65 14.60 31.24
N ASN A 152 25.37 14.87 30.15
CA ASN A 152 26.55 15.73 30.20
C ASN A 152 26.20 17.17 30.60
N GLU A 153 25.10 17.71 30.09
CA GLU A 153 24.61 19.04 30.49
C GLU A 153 24.18 19.08 31.96
N SER A 154 23.44 18.06 32.42
CA SER A 154 23.04 17.93 33.83
C SER A 154 24.25 17.86 34.77
N ASN A 155 25.28 17.09 34.40
CA ASN A 155 26.52 17.01 35.16
C ASN A 155 27.25 18.36 35.23
N LYS A 156 27.32 19.11 34.12
CA LYS A 156 27.91 20.46 34.09
C LYS A 156 27.16 21.42 35.01
N LEU A 157 25.83 21.39 34.98
CA LEU A 157 24.98 22.21 35.84
C LEU A 157 25.15 21.85 37.32
N THR A 158 25.20 20.55 37.62
CA THR A 158 25.40 20.05 38.99
C THR A 158 26.76 20.46 39.54
N ASN A 159 27.83 20.30 38.76
CA ASN A 159 29.18 20.76 39.14
C ASN A 159 29.26 22.28 39.33
N ARG A 160 28.54 23.04 38.50
CA ARG A 160 28.47 24.50 38.66
C ARG A 160 27.70 24.87 39.94
N ALA A 161 26.61 24.18 40.24
CA ALA A 161 25.84 24.41 41.46
C ALA A 161 26.65 24.07 42.71
N SER A 162 27.36 22.93 42.72
CA SER A 162 28.25 22.58 43.84
C SER A 162 29.33 23.64 44.02
N GLY A 163 30.00 24.08 42.95
CA GLY A 163 31.02 25.12 43.04
C GLY A 163 30.50 26.50 43.46
N ILE A 164 29.18 26.76 43.34
CA ILE A 164 28.56 27.96 43.92
C ILE A 164 28.31 27.76 45.42
N LEU A 165 27.87 26.57 45.83
CA LEU A 165 27.68 26.23 47.25
C LEU A 165 29.02 26.24 47.99
N ASP A 166 30.07 25.66 47.41
CA ASP A 166 31.42 25.66 47.99
C ASP A 166 31.90 27.10 48.25
N LYS A 167 31.67 28.01 47.30
CA LYS A 167 31.98 29.44 47.47
C LYS A 167 31.11 30.12 48.52
N LEU A 168 29.85 29.72 48.64
CA LEU A 168 28.95 30.25 49.65
C LEU A 168 29.43 29.83 51.05
N ASP A 169 29.82 28.57 51.21
CA ASP A 169 30.41 28.04 52.45
C ASP A 169 31.71 28.78 52.79
N GLU A 170 32.61 28.99 51.81
CA GLU A 170 33.82 29.81 52.00
C GLU A 170 33.49 31.24 52.47
N THR A 171 32.47 31.89 51.89
CA THR A 171 32.05 33.24 52.32
C THR A 171 31.41 33.25 53.70
N TYR A 172 30.68 32.18 54.05
CA TYR A 172 30.07 32.03 55.36
C TYR A 172 31.14 31.85 56.44
N ASP A 173 32.11 30.96 56.21
CA ASP A 173 33.24 30.75 57.11
C ASP A 173 34.07 32.03 57.28
N ALA A 174 34.31 32.75 56.18
CA ALA A 174 34.98 34.05 56.23
C ALA A 174 34.18 35.07 57.03
N TRP A 175 32.85 35.10 56.89
CA TRP A 175 31.97 35.98 57.67
C TRP A 175 31.96 35.63 59.15
N GLU A 176 31.90 34.35 59.51
CA GLU A 176 31.94 33.88 60.89
C GLU A 176 33.28 34.21 61.56
N SER A 177 34.37 34.22 60.79
CA SER A 177 35.70 34.63 61.27
C SER A 177 35.87 36.14 61.47
N VAL A 178 34.90 36.96 61.03
CA VAL A 178 34.93 38.41 61.24
C VAL A 178 34.69 38.70 62.74
N PRO A 179 35.63 39.37 63.44
CA PRO A 179 35.49 39.67 64.85
C PRO A 179 34.42 40.77 65.05
N MET A 180 33.17 40.34 65.21
CA MET A 180 32.02 41.23 65.36
C MET A 180 32.14 42.14 66.58
N GLU A 181 32.78 41.70 67.67
CA GLU A 181 33.05 42.55 68.83
C GLU A 181 34.02 43.70 68.51
N GLU A 182 35.08 43.44 67.72
CA GLU A 182 36.01 44.49 67.27
C GLU A 182 35.32 45.47 66.32
N LEU A 183 34.43 44.97 65.46
CA LEU A 183 33.61 45.82 64.59
C LEU A 183 32.61 46.66 65.39
N HIS A 184 31.95 46.09 66.40
CA HIS A 184 31.04 46.83 67.28
C HIS A 184 31.77 47.90 68.09
N THR A 185 32.95 47.59 68.63
CA THR A 185 33.77 48.55 69.38
C THR A 185 34.31 49.66 68.47
N TRP A 186 34.77 49.34 67.27
CA TRP A 186 35.17 50.33 66.26
C TRP A 186 33.99 51.25 65.87
N THR A 187 32.81 50.67 65.62
CA THR A 187 31.61 51.44 65.25
C THR A 187 31.15 52.35 66.40
N ALA A 188 31.22 51.86 67.64
CA ALA A 188 30.92 52.66 68.84
C ALA A 188 31.91 53.81 69.03
N GLN A 189 33.21 53.57 68.85
CA GLN A 189 34.25 54.61 68.94
C GLN A 189 34.09 55.69 67.86
N VAL A 190 33.78 55.30 66.63
CA VAL A 190 33.51 56.25 65.54
C VAL A 190 32.24 57.07 65.81
N ALA A 191 31.18 56.44 66.33
CA ALA A 191 29.95 57.13 66.70
C ALA A 191 30.15 58.11 67.88
N GLU A 192 30.98 57.75 68.85
CA GLU A 192 31.37 58.64 69.95
C GLU A 192 32.28 59.78 69.49
N GLY A 193 33.21 59.53 68.55
CA GLY A 193 34.04 60.56 67.93
C GLY A 193 33.26 61.55 67.06
N MET A 194 32.10 61.14 66.54
CA MET A 194 31.16 62.03 65.84
C MET A 194 30.20 62.77 66.76
N ARG A 195 30.15 62.48 68.08
CA ARG A 195 29.40 63.31 69.03
C ARG A 195 30.17 64.62 69.27
N PRO A 196 29.62 65.79 68.91
CA PRO A 196 30.32 67.04 69.08
C PRO A 196 30.49 67.34 70.58
N THR A 197 31.73 67.47 71.03
CA THR A 197 32.03 67.89 72.41
C THR A 197 31.69 69.37 72.58
N LEU A 198 30.55 69.66 73.18
CA LEU A 198 30.27 70.96 73.80
C LEU A 198 31.20 71.11 75.01
N ARG A 199 32.15 72.05 74.95
CA ARG A 199 32.89 72.51 76.13
C ARG A 199 32.57 73.99 76.39
N SER A 200 32.00 74.23 77.56
CA SER A 200 31.99 75.49 78.31
C SER A 200 33.36 75.80 78.89
#